data_AF-M2UB25-F1
#
_entry.id   AF-M2UB25-F1
#
_cell.length_a   1.000
_cell.length_b   1.000
_cell.length_c   1.000
_cell.angle_alpha   90.00
_cell.angle_beta   90.00
_cell.angle_gamma   90.00
#
_symmetry.space_group_name_H-M   'P 1'
#
loop_
_entity.id
_entity.type
_entity.pdbx_description
1 polymer ?
#
loop_
_entity_poly.entity_id
_entity_poly.type
_entity_poly.pdbx_seq_one_letter_code
_entity_poly.pdbx_strand_id
1 'polypeptide(L)'
;MQSLRRTAVAASRTSRTPLSRQSRRYAHDEAHGHASPAVDEPMGWGFWGTIGVIPAGLALYSISRTDGDDSKPYFTRLIADATTGLHDKWTAQNDLHVRMIEQAGEDRVLFLNTKPQEHVEMKFPEIMNVGSPYNVPAGSQVQMDKVIEKYKKLAYEENERKLEKLRNNDISSEKPFEGKTRVKKAPDMF
;
A
#
# COMPACT_ATOMS: atom_id res chain seq x y z
N MET A 1 5.16 18.90 -51.91
CA MET A 1 5.55 18.27 -53.20
C MET A 1 6.02 16.85 -52.94
N GLN A 2 5.62 15.94 -53.83
CA GLN A 2 5.82 14.50 -53.77
C GLN A 2 7.29 14.06 -53.90
N SER A 3 7.65 12.98 -53.19
CA SER A 3 8.61 11.96 -53.66
C SER A 3 8.48 10.71 -52.76
N LEU A 4 7.45 9.88 -52.92
CA LEU A 4 7.45 8.70 -53.79
C LEU A 4 8.77 7.89 -53.84
N ARG A 5 8.62 6.64 -53.38
CA ARG A 5 9.14 5.40 -53.98
C ARG A 5 10.62 5.09 -53.75
N ARG A 6 10.90 4.26 -52.73
CA ARG A 6 12.08 3.37 -52.77
C ARG A 6 12.00 2.06 -51.97
N THR A 7 10.87 1.72 -51.35
CA THR A 7 10.76 0.51 -50.49
C THR A 7 9.83 -0.57 -51.06
N ALA A 8 9.77 -0.73 -52.38
CA ALA A 8 8.96 -1.76 -53.04
C ALA A 8 9.77 -2.82 -53.82
N VAL A 9 11.09 -2.68 -53.96
CA VAL A 9 11.91 -3.54 -54.85
C VAL A 9 12.73 -4.60 -54.09
N ALA A 10 12.85 -4.51 -52.75
CA ALA A 10 13.61 -5.49 -51.96
C ALA A 10 12.76 -6.68 -51.44
N ALA A 11 11.43 -6.61 -51.51
CA ALA A 11 10.55 -7.63 -50.93
C ALA A 11 10.11 -8.75 -51.91
N SER A 12 10.47 -8.66 -53.19
CA SER A 12 10.00 -9.61 -54.23
C SER A 12 10.94 -10.80 -54.49
N ARG A 13 12.01 -10.98 -53.71
CA ARG A 13 13.01 -12.05 -53.91
C ARG A 13 12.86 -13.27 -52.99
N THR A 14 11.91 -13.27 -52.06
CA THR A 14 11.75 -14.36 -51.07
C THR A 14 10.43 -15.14 -51.19
N SER A 15 9.67 -14.98 -52.28
CA SER A 15 8.43 -15.73 -52.51
C SER A 15 8.57 -16.72 -53.69
N ARG A 16 9.36 -17.78 -53.51
CA ARG A 16 9.20 -19.02 -54.27
C ARG A 16 8.81 -20.11 -53.29
N THR A 17 7.51 -20.37 -53.21
CA THR A 17 6.94 -21.51 -52.52
C THR A 17 7.41 -22.79 -53.23
N PRO A 18 8.11 -23.73 -52.56
CA PRO A 18 8.33 -25.04 -53.15
C PRO A 18 6.97 -25.74 -53.26
N LEU A 19 6.49 -25.95 -54.49
CA LEU A 19 5.35 -26.81 -54.74
C LEU A 19 5.73 -28.23 -54.29
N SER A 20 4.92 -28.81 -53.39
CA SER A 20 5.03 -30.21 -52.98
C SER A 20 4.93 -31.10 -54.23
N ARG A 21 6.04 -31.75 -54.61
CA ARG A 21 6.00 -32.84 -55.60
C ARG A 21 5.25 -34.01 -54.97
N GLN A 22 4.01 -34.19 -55.39
CA GLN A 22 3.24 -35.40 -55.13
C GLN A 22 3.97 -36.60 -55.76
N SER A 23 4.32 -37.59 -54.94
CA SER A 23 4.85 -38.86 -55.43
C SER A 23 3.74 -39.60 -56.18
N ARG A 24 3.94 -39.84 -57.48
CA ARG A 24 3.07 -40.73 -58.25
C ARG A 24 3.23 -42.13 -57.68
N ARG A 25 2.22 -42.63 -56.98
CA ARG A 25 2.04 -44.05 -56.72
C ARG A 25 1.11 -44.60 -57.79
N TYR A 26 1.60 -45.54 -58.59
CA TYR A 26 0.75 -46.41 -59.37
C TYR A 26 0.15 -47.42 -58.39
N ALA A 27 -1.16 -47.37 -58.19
CA ALA A 27 -1.92 -48.43 -57.56
C ALA A 27 -3.16 -48.67 -58.44
N HIS A 28 -3.26 -49.88 -58.95
CA HIS A 28 -4.35 -50.35 -59.79
C HIS A 28 -5.69 -50.34 -59.03
N ASP A 29 -6.75 -50.06 -59.78
CA ASP A 29 -8.15 -50.23 -59.38
C ASP A 29 -8.45 -51.74 -59.23
N GLU A 30 -8.84 -52.18 -58.03
CA GLU A 30 -9.73 -53.33 -57.85
C GLU A 30 -10.38 -53.24 -56.45
N ALA A 31 -11.66 -53.59 -56.39
CA ALA A 31 -12.60 -53.28 -55.31
C ALA A 31 -12.22 -53.81 -53.91
N HIS A 32 -12.65 -53.07 -52.87
CA HIS A 32 -13.46 -53.51 -51.71
C HIS A 32 -13.21 -52.63 -50.48
N GLY A 33 -14.29 -52.29 -49.78
CA GLY A 33 -14.40 -51.12 -48.93
C GLY A 33 -13.56 -51.12 -47.66
N HIS A 34 -12.96 -49.97 -47.37
CA HIS A 34 -12.57 -49.54 -46.04
C HIS A 34 -12.84 -48.04 -45.91
N ALA A 35 -13.65 -47.67 -44.93
CA ALA A 35 -13.97 -46.28 -44.63
C ALA A 35 -12.67 -45.51 -44.30
N SER A 36 -12.33 -44.51 -45.10
CA SER A 36 -11.36 -43.49 -44.68
C SER A 36 -11.88 -42.84 -43.40
N PRO A 37 -11.04 -42.62 -42.36
CA PRO A 37 -11.47 -41.85 -41.20
C PRO A 37 -11.88 -40.46 -41.69
N ALA A 38 -13.12 -40.05 -41.38
CA ALA A 38 -13.55 -38.68 -41.57
C ALA A 38 -12.56 -37.81 -40.78
N VAL A 39 -11.73 -37.06 -41.48
CA VAL A 39 -10.86 -36.07 -40.85
C VAL A 39 -11.79 -34.93 -40.46
N ASP A 40 -12.16 -34.87 -39.19
CA ASP A 40 -12.91 -33.75 -38.63
C ASP A 40 -12.04 -32.50 -38.76
N GLU A 41 -12.29 -31.68 -39.79
CA GLU A 41 -11.67 -30.37 -39.89
C GLU A 41 -12.20 -29.50 -38.74
N PRO A 42 -11.36 -29.10 -37.76
CA PRO A 42 -11.83 -28.29 -36.66
C PRO A 42 -12.28 -26.95 -37.23
N MET A 43 -13.43 -26.49 -36.73
CA MET A 43 -14.01 -25.22 -37.12
C MET A 43 -12.97 -24.09 -37.07
N GLY A 44 -12.73 -23.45 -38.21
CA GLY A 44 -11.63 -22.51 -38.37
C GLY A 44 -11.73 -21.29 -37.43
N TRP A 45 -10.60 -20.64 -37.19
CA TRP A 45 -10.48 -19.46 -36.32
C TRP A 45 -11.52 -18.36 -36.61
N GLY A 46 -11.90 -18.19 -37.88
CA GLY A 46 -12.93 -17.21 -38.29
C GLY A 46 -14.31 -17.45 -37.67
N PHE A 47 -14.71 -18.71 -37.46
CA PHE A 47 -16.00 -19.04 -36.83
C PHE A 47 -16.03 -18.66 -35.33
N TRP A 48 -14.95 -18.96 -34.61
CA TRP A 48 -14.83 -18.52 -33.22
C TRP A 48 -14.71 -17.00 -33.11
N GLY A 49 -14.09 -16.35 -34.10
CA GLY A 49 -14.07 -14.91 -34.24
C GLY A 49 -15.46 -14.30 -34.37
N THR A 50 -16.33 -14.84 -35.24
CA THR A 50 -17.69 -14.31 -35.41
C THR A 50 -18.57 -14.55 -34.19
N ILE A 51 -18.45 -15.72 -33.55
CA ILE A 51 -19.13 -16.01 -32.27
C ILE A 51 -18.66 -15.07 -31.16
N GLY A 52 -17.40 -14.63 -31.17
CA GLY A 52 -16.89 -13.66 -30.20
C GLY A 52 -17.35 -12.22 -30.48
N VAL A 53 -17.43 -11.82 -31.75
CA VAL A 53 -17.79 -10.44 -32.15
C VAL A 53 -19.23 -10.10 -31.81
N ILE A 54 -20.16 -11.03 -31.94
CA ILE A 54 -21.59 -10.80 -31.63
C ILE A 54 -21.81 -10.39 -30.16
N PRO A 55 -21.40 -11.17 -29.14
CA PRO A 55 -21.53 -10.79 -27.74
C PRO A 55 -20.65 -9.59 -27.38
N ALA A 56 -19.46 -9.44 -27.99
CA ALA A 56 -18.63 -8.26 -27.78
C ALA A 56 -19.31 -6.97 -28.28
N GLY A 57 -19.98 -7.02 -29.44
CA GLY A 57 -20.77 -5.91 -29.96
C GLY A 57 -21.99 -5.59 -29.11
N LEU A 58 -22.69 -6.61 -28.60
CA LEU A 58 -23.81 -6.42 -27.67
C LEU A 58 -23.36 -5.83 -26.33
N ALA A 59 -22.22 -6.26 -25.80
CA ALA A 59 -21.62 -5.69 -24.58
C ALA A 59 -21.19 -4.24 -24.79
N LEU A 60 -20.58 -3.91 -25.93
CA LEU A 60 -20.22 -2.54 -26.26
C LEU A 60 -21.46 -1.66 -26.41
N TYR A 61 -22.51 -2.17 -27.07
CA TYR A 61 -23.78 -1.47 -27.23
C TYR A 61 -24.50 -1.25 -25.89
N SER A 62 -24.48 -2.21 -24.98
CA SER A 62 -25.09 -2.06 -23.66
C SER A 62 -24.33 -1.07 -22.77
N ILE A 63 -23.01 -1.00 -22.89
CA ILE A 63 -22.18 -0.01 -22.18
C ILE A 63 -22.34 1.39 -22.79
N SER A 64 -22.51 1.50 -24.11
CA SER A 64 -22.63 2.80 -24.79
C SER A 64 -24.01 3.41 -24.70
N ARG A 65 -25.05 2.63 -24.35
CA ARG A 65 -26.41 3.14 -24.23
C ARG A 65 -26.59 3.88 -22.91
N THR A 66 -27.01 5.13 -23.00
CA THR A 66 -27.52 5.94 -21.88
C THR A 66 -29.04 5.81 -21.88
N ASP A 67 -29.60 5.14 -20.88
CA ASP A 67 -31.05 4.96 -20.74
C ASP A 67 -31.70 6.23 -20.16
N GLY A 68 -31.99 7.22 -21.03
CA GLY A 68 -32.80 8.41 -20.73
C GLY A 68 -32.01 9.72 -20.51
N ASP A 69 -32.73 10.85 -20.61
CA ASP A 69 -32.22 12.24 -20.66
C ASP A 69 -31.35 12.67 -19.45
N ASP A 70 -31.38 11.92 -18.34
CA ASP A 70 -30.65 12.25 -17.10
C ASP A 70 -29.78 11.09 -16.58
N SER A 71 -29.55 10.05 -17.42
CA SER A 71 -28.74 8.89 -17.04
C SER A 71 -27.26 9.13 -17.31
N LYS A 72 -26.45 9.22 -16.24
CA LYS A 72 -24.98 9.28 -16.34
C LYS A 72 -24.45 8.02 -17.06
N PRO A 73 -23.39 8.12 -17.87
CA PRO A 73 -22.83 6.96 -18.56
C PRO A 73 -22.38 5.90 -17.56
N TYR A 74 -22.38 4.63 -17.97
CA TYR A 74 -22.16 3.47 -17.09
C TYR A 74 -20.94 3.61 -16.17
N PHE A 75 -19.80 4.05 -16.72
CA PHE A 75 -18.59 4.26 -15.94
C PHE A 75 -18.72 5.37 -14.89
N THR A 76 -19.41 6.47 -15.20
CA THR A 76 -19.65 7.55 -14.25
C THR A 76 -20.58 7.09 -13.13
N ARG A 77 -21.59 6.26 -13.42
CA ARG A 77 -22.44 5.66 -12.39
C ARG A 77 -21.64 4.72 -11.49
N LEU A 78 -20.83 3.83 -12.06
CA LEU A 78 -19.97 2.96 -11.28
C LEU A 78 -19.00 3.73 -10.38
N ILE A 79 -18.39 4.81 -10.89
CA ILE A 79 -17.52 5.67 -10.10
C ILE A 79 -18.32 6.38 -9.00
N ALA A 80 -19.50 6.92 -9.32
CA ALA A 80 -20.36 7.55 -8.34
C ALA A 80 -20.73 6.57 -7.21
N ASP A 81 -21.22 5.38 -7.56
CA ASP A 81 -21.58 4.33 -6.61
C ASP A 81 -20.37 3.90 -5.77
N ALA A 82 -19.20 3.70 -6.39
CA ALA A 82 -17.98 3.33 -5.69
C ALA A 82 -17.43 4.44 -4.78
N THR A 83 -17.69 5.71 -5.10
CA THR A 83 -17.24 6.88 -4.33
C THR A 83 -18.29 7.36 -3.31
N THR A 84 -19.52 6.85 -3.36
CA THR A 84 -20.56 7.20 -2.39
C THR A 84 -20.12 6.89 -0.96
N GLY A 85 -20.22 7.89 -0.08
CA GLY A 85 -19.84 7.79 1.32
C GLY A 85 -18.33 7.74 1.61
N LEU A 86 -17.44 7.78 0.62
CA LEU A 86 -15.99 7.93 0.89
C LEU A 86 -15.68 9.29 1.53
N HIS A 87 -16.33 10.34 1.04
CA HIS A 87 -16.18 11.68 1.61
C HIS A 87 -16.62 11.72 3.07
N ASP A 88 -17.74 11.08 3.42
CA ASP A 88 -18.24 11.02 4.79
C ASP A 88 -17.30 10.24 5.71
N LYS A 89 -16.69 9.16 5.21
CA LYS A 89 -15.67 8.41 5.96
C LYS A 89 -14.41 9.22 6.20
N TRP A 90 -13.92 9.92 5.18
CA TRP A 90 -12.73 10.77 5.31
C TRP A 90 -12.97 11.97 6.22
N THR A 91 -14.13 12.60 6.12
CA THR A 91 -14.51 13.68 7.04
C THR A 91 -14.64 13.18 8.48
N ALA A 92 -15.24 12.01 8.71
CA ALA A 92 -15.32 11.41 10.04
C ALA A 92 -13.93 11.06 10.63
N GLN A 93 -13.00 10.55 9.80
CA GLN A 93 -11.62 10.30 10.25
C GLN A 93 -10.89 11.60 10.59
N ASN A 94 -11.02 12.62 9.74
CA ASN A 94 -10.42 13.92 9.99
C ASN A 94 -10.98 14.57 11.27
N ASP A 95 -12.29 14.47 11.51
CA ASP A 95 -12.93 14.95 12.75
C ASP A 95 -12.37 14.23 13.98
N LEU A 96 -12.23 12.90 13.94
CA LEU A 96 -11.58 12.17 15.05
C LEU A 96 -10.13 12.62 15.29
N HIS A 97 -9.36 12.87 14.23
CA HIS A 97 -8.00 13.39 14.37
C HIS A 97 -7.96 14.78 15.01
N VAL A 98 -8.85 15.69 14.60
CA VAL A 98 -8.96 17.02 15.18
C VAL A 98 -9.32 16.92 16.66
N ARG A 99 -10.34 16.13 17.03
CA ARG A 99 -10.75 15.93 18.42
C ARG A 99 -9.62 15.36 19.28
N MET A 100 -8.84 14.40 18.75
CA MET A 100 -7.69 13.86 19.48
C MET A 100 -6.61 14.91 19.72
N ILE A 101 -6.37 15.82 18.75
CA ILE A 101 -5.42 16.92 18.91
C ILE A 101 -5.93 17.94 19.92
N GLU A 102 -7.21 18.28 19.88
CA GLU A 102 -7.85 19.19 20.84
C GLU A 102 -7.75 18.63 22.27
N GLN A 103 -8.12 17.37 22.47
CA GLN A 103 -8.01 16.70 23.77
C GLN A 103 -6.56 16.64 24.25
N ALA A 104 -5.60 16.30 23.38
CA ALA A 104 -4.18 16.29 23.75
C ALA A 104 -3.67 17.71 24.10
N GLY A 105 -4.24 18.75 23.49
CA GLY A 105 -3.99 20.14 23.82
C GLY A 105 -4.51 20.49 25.22
N GLU A 106 -5.77 20.13 25.52
CA GLU A 106 -6.40 20.33 26.82
C GLU A 106 -5.62 19.62 27.95
N ASP A 107 -5.28 18.35 27.74
CA ASP A 107 -4.49 17.56 28.68
C ASP A 107 -3.12 18.20 28.93
N ARG A 108 -2.45 18.67 27.87
CA ARG A 108 -1.17 19.37 28.01
C ARG A 108 -1.31 20.65 28.84
N VAL A 109 -2.36 21.43 28.65
CA VAL A 109 -2.61 22.64 29.45
C VAL A 109 -2.86 22.27 30.91
N LEU A 110 -3.61 21.20 31.18
CA LEU A 110 -3.84 20.70 32.53
C LEU A 110 -2.53 20.30 33.23
N PHE A 111 -1.67 19.55 32.54
CA PHE A 111 -0.38 19.11 33.10
C PHE A 111 0.62 20.25 33.27
N LEU A 112 0.61 21.25 32.39
CA LEU A 112 1.48 22.42 32.54
C LEU A 112 1.12 23.31 33.73
N ASN A 113 -0.18 23.41 34.06
CA ASN A 113 -0.66 24.22 35.18
C ASN A 113 -0.67 23.47 36.51
N THR A 114 -0.56 22.14 36.51
CA THR A 114 -0.52 21.32 37.72
C THR A 114 0.89 21.29 38.30
N LYS A 115 1.02 21.43 39.64
CA LYS A 115 2.31 21.25 40.31
C LYS A 115 2.77 19.78 40.09
N PRO A 116 3.98 19.53 39.56
CA PRO A 116 4.48 18.17 39.41
C PRO A 116 4.58 17.50 40.78
N GLN A 117 4.20 16.21 40.84
CA GLN A 117 4.37 15.41 42.04
C GLN A 117 5.85 15.14 42.26
N GLU A 118 6.45 15.81 43.24
CA GLU A 118 7.87 15.67 43.59
C GLU A 118 8.19 14.32 44.23
N HIS A 119 7.17 13.62 44.73
CA HIS A 119 7.32 12.41 45.55
C HIS A 119 6.40 11.31 45.03
N VAL A 120 6.89 10.07 45.07
CA VAL A 120 6.06 8.88 44.84
C VAL A 120 5.44 8.48 46.17
N GLU A 121 4.11 8.45 46.24
CA GLU A 121 3.41 7.97 47.43
C GLU A 121 3.68 6.47 47.63
N MET A 122 4.46 6.14 48.66
CA MET A 122 4.72 4.77 49.07
C MET A 122 3.90 4.46 50.32
N LYS A 123 3.18 3.33 50.33
CA LYS A 123 2.38 2.89 51.48
C LYS A 123 3.23 2.63 52.73
N PHE A 124 4.49 2.20 52.55
CA PHE A 124 5.44 1.88 53.62
C PHE A 124 6.85 2.34 53.22
N PRO A 125 7.20 3.62 53.37
CA PRO A 125 8.52 4.15 52.97
C PRO A 125 9.67 3.59 53.84
N GLU A 126 9.35 3.13 55.04
CA GLU A 126 10.32 2.65 56.02
C GLU A 126 11.06 1.40 55.55
N ILE A 127 10.47 0.57 54.67
CA ILE A 127 11.10 -0.66 54.17
C ILE A 127 12.46 -0.41 53.50
N MET A 128 12.65 0.80 52.96
CA MET A 128 13.90 1.20 52.32
C MET A 128 15.08 1.35 53.30
N ASN A 129 14.79 1.49 54.60
CA ASN A 129 15.77 1.65 55.68
C ASN A 129 15.64 0.61 56.80
N VAL A 130 14.72 -0.37 56.66
CA VAL A 130 14.51 -1.41 57.67
C VAL A 130 15.48 -2.56 57.45
N GLY A 131 16.32 -2.82 58.45
CA GLY A 131 17.16 -4.01 58.57
C GLY A 131 17.34 -4.39 60.04
N SER A 132 17.89 -5.59 60.30
CA SER A 132 18.22 -6.01 61.67
C SER A 132 19.15 -5.00 62.33
N PRO A 133 18.92 -4.53 63.57
CA PRO A 133 19.86 -3.65 64.27
C PRO A 133 21.15 -4.37 64.70
N TYR A 134 21.16 -5.71 64.68
CA TYR A 134 22.28 -6.53 65.13
C TYR A 134 22.91 -7.31 63.98
N ASN A 135 24.24 -7.44 64.04
CA ASN A 135 25.07 -8.28 63.16
C ASN A 135 24.94 -7.96 61.65
N VAL A 136 24.84 -6.67 61.30
CA VAL A 136 24.80 -6.23 59.90
C VAL A 136 26.22 -5.96 59.41
N PRO A 137 26.70 -6.64 58.35
CA PRO A 137 28.00 -6.34 57.78
C PRO A 137 28.02 -4.93 57.20
N ALA A 138 29.13 -4.21 57.39
CA ALA A 138 29.31 -2.86 56.88
C ALA A 138 29.08 -2.82 55.35
N GLY A 139 28.24 -1.88 54.89
CA GLY A 139 27.88 -1.74 53.47
C GLY A 139 26.66 -2.53 53.01
N SER A 140 26.05 -3.36 53.87
CA SER A 140 24.78 -4.04 53.56
C SER A 140 23.60 -3.09 53.39
N GLN A 141 23.60 -1.97 54.11
CA GLN A 141 22.58 -0.93 54.01
C GLN A 141 23.16 0.24 53.22
N VAL A 142 22.43 0.69 52.22
CA VAL A 142 22.82 1.84 51.40
C VAL A 142 22.25 3.11 52.03
N GLN A 143 23.09 4.11 52.24
CA GLN A 143 22.63 5.44 52.67
C GLN A 143 21.77 6.05 51.56
N MET A 144 20.49 6.30 51.85
CA MET A 144 19.52 6.80 50.86
C MET A 144 19.88 8.19 50.33
N ASP A 145 20.52 9.02 51.15
CA ASP A 145 20.94 10.39 50.77
C ASP A 145 21.83 10.40 49.52
N LYS A 146 22.79 9.46 49.44
CA LYS A 146 23.67 9.31 48.27
C LYS A 146 22.90 8.93 47.00
N VAL A 147 21.85 8.12 47.14
CA VAL A 147 20.99 7.72 46.03
C VAL A 147 20.16 8.91 45.56
N ILE A 148 19.59 9.67 46.50
CA ILE A 148 18.84 10.90 46.23
C ILE A 148 19.71 11.92 45.50
N GLU A 149 20.92 12.18 46.00
CA GLU A 149 21.88 13.09 45.38
C GLU A 149 22.24 12.67 43.95
N LYS A 150 22.51 11.38 43.72
CA LYS A 150 22.80 10.85 42.39
C LYS A 150 21.65 11.12 41.42
N TYR A 151 20.42 10.82 41.80
CA TYR A 151 19.28 11.00 40.90
C TYR A 151 18.92 12.47 40.70
N LYS A 152 19.07 13.32 41.73
CA LYS A 152 18.96 14.78 41.57
C LYS A 152 19.97 15.28 40.53
N LYS A 153 21.22 14.83 40.61
CA LYS A 153 22.26 15.19 39.65
C LYS A 153 21.91 14.76 38.22
N LEU A 154 21.49 13.50 38.03
CA LEU A 154 21.08 12.99 36.72
C LEU A 154 19.90 13.79 36.13
N ALA A 155 18.92 14.16 36.96
CA ALA A 155 17.77 14.95 36.52
C ALA A 155 18.17 16.36 36.08
N TYR A 156 19.08 17.02 36.82
CA TYR A 156 19.61 18.33 36.43
C TYR A 156 20.43 18.24 35.13
N GLU A 157 21.32 17.27 35.00
CA GLU A 157 22.10 17.03 33.77
C GLU A 157 21.18 16.78 32.56
N GLU A 158 20.09 16.02 32.75
CA GLU A 158 19.13 15.77 31.67
C GLU A 158 18.34 17.03 31.29
N ASN A 159 17.94 17.84 32.28
CA ASN A 159 17.25 19.11 32.03
C ASN A 159 18.15 20.12 31.32
N GLU A 160 19.41 20.22 31.71
CA GLU A 160 20.41 21.04 31.02
C GLU A 160 20.60 20.55 29.58
N ARG A 161 20.73 19.24 29.36
CA ARG A 161 20.82 18.67 28.00
C ARG A 161 19.59 18.95 27.16
N LYS A 162 18.39 18.92 27.74
CA LYS A 162 17.14 19.32 27.06
C LYS A 162 17.16 20.81 26.73
N LEU A 163 17.61 21.67 27.64
CA LEU A 163 17.71 23.11 27.43
C LEU A 163 18.74 23.48 26.37
N GLU A 164 19.89 22.81 26.34
CA GLU A 164 20.89 22.98 25.28
C GLU A 164 20.36 22.57 23.92
N LYS A 165 19.64 21.45 23.83
CA LYS A 165 18.96 21.04 22.59
C LYS A 165 17.93 22.06 22.15
N LEU A 166 17.14 22.61 23.08
CA LEU A 166 16.20 23.69 22.78
C LEU A 166 16.94 24.94 22.26
N ARG A 167 18.02 25.36 22.92
CA ARG A 167 18.84 26.51 22.51
C ARG A 167 19.45 26.32 21.12
N ASN A 168 19.88 25.10 20.82
CA ASN A 168 20.49 24.75 19.54
C ASN A 168 19.45 24.39 18.46
N ASN A 169 18.15 24.50 18.75
CA ASN A 169 17.05 24.04 17.90
C ASN A 169 17.20 22.58 17.42
N ASP A 170 17.86 21.75 18.24
CA ASP A 170 18.16 20.35 17.94
C ASP A 170 17.16 19.41 18.64
N ILE A 171 15.88 19.78 18.57
CA ILE A 171 14.81 19.10 19.30
C ILE A 171 14.42 17.83 18.56
N SER A 172 14.49 16.68 19.23
CA SER A 172 14.28 15.38 18.59
C SER A 172 12.90 15.21 17.94
N SER A 173 11.88 15.95 18.41
CA SER A 173 10.52 15.93 17.85
C SER A 173 10.38 16.77 16.58
N GLU A 174 11.27 17.75 16.36
CA GLU A 174 11.23 18.64 15.20
C GLU A 174 12.12 18.15 14.06
N LYS A 175 13.07 17.26 14.36
CA LYS A 175 13.89 16.63 13.33
C LYS A 175 12.99 15.82 12.39
N PRO A 176 13.15 15.97 11.06
CA PRO A 176 12.50 15.07 10.12
C PRO A 176 12.92 13.63 10.46
N PHE A 177 11.96 12.72 10.47
CA PHE A 177 12.22 11.31 10.75
C PHE A 177 13.11 10.72 9.65
N GLU A 178 14.40 10.53 9.93
CA GLU A 178 15.38 9.97 8.99
C GLU A 178 15.28 8.44 8.84
N GLY A 179 14.39 7.78 9.59
CA GLY A 179 14.17 6.35 9.48
C GLY A 179 13.43 5.98 8.19
N LYS A 180 13.70 4.77 7.65
CA LYS A 180 12.84 4.18 6.61
C LYS A 180 11.43 4.03 7.17
N THR A 181 10.53 4.92 6.78
CA THR A 181 9.10 4.80 7.10
C THR A 181 8.62 3.45 6.58
N ARG A 182 8.23 2.54 7.48
CA ARG A 182 7.48 1.33 7.12
C ARG A 182 6.05 1.63 6.66
N VAL A 183 5.72 2.92 6.51
CA VAL A 183 4.46 3.37 5.93
C VAL A 183 4.55 3.16 4.43
N LYS A 184 3.66 2.34 3.88
CA LYS A 184 3.52 2.16 2.43
C LYS A 184 3.26 3.54 1.83
N LYS A 185 4.05 3.94 0.83
CA LYS A 185 3.81 5.15 0.03
C LYS A 185 2.33 5.14 -0.39
N ALA A 186 1.60 6.21 -0.09
CA ALA A 186 0.23 6.35 -0.57
C ALA A 186 0.22 6.21 -2.11
N PRO A 187 -0.80 5.58 -2.71
CA PRO A 187 -0.87 5.49 -4.16
C PRO A 187 -0.89 6.91 -4.75
N ASP A 188 -0.02 7.14 -5.74
CA ASP A 188 0.01 8.39 -6.49
C ASP A 188 -1.33 8.49 -7.26
N MET A 189 -2.25 9.33 -6.78
CA MET A 189 -3.52 9.60 -7.43
C MET A 189 -3.26 10.61 -8.56
N PHE A 190 -3.21 10.11 -9.80
CA PHE A 190 -3.28 10.87 -11.04
C PHE A 190 -4.46 10.38 -11.88
#